data_AF-G9L0T2-F1
#
_entry.id   AF-G9L0T2-F1
#
_cell.length_a   1.000
_cell.length_b   1.000
_cell.length_c   1.000
_cell.angle_alpha   90.00
_cell.angle_beta   90.00
_cell.angle_gamma   90.00
#
_symmetry.space_group_name_H-M   'P 1'
#
loop_
_entity.id
_entity.type
_entity.pdbx_description
1 polymer ?
#
loop_
_entity_poly.entity_id
_entity_poly.type
_entity_poly.pdbx_seq_one_letter_code
_entity_poly.pdbx_strand_id
1 'polypeptide(L)'
;GEASSSEEEPPSPEDKENQAPKRAGPHLRFEISSEDGFSVEAESLEGAWRTLIEKVQEARGHARLRHLSFSGMSGARLLGIHHDAVIFLAEQLPGAQRCQHYKFRYHQQGEGQEEPPLNPHGAARAEVYLRKCTFDMFNFLASQHRVLPEGAACDEEEDEVQLRSTRRATSLELPMAMRFRHLKKTSKEAVGV
;
A
#
# COMPACT_ATOMS: atom_id res chain seq x y z
N GLY A 1 -64.89 8.65 42.28
CA GLY A 1 -63.64 8.92 41.55
C GLY A 1 -62.52 8.85 42.55
N GLU A 2 -61.49 8.09 42.25
CA GLU A 2 -60.18 8.15 42.92
C GLU A 2 -59.16 7.43 42.02
N ALA A 3 -57.96 7.99 42.02
CA ALA A 3 -57.07 8.07 40.87
C ALA A 3 -56.18 6.85 40.66
N SER A 4 -55.94 6.59 39.38
CA SER A 4 -54.89 5.76 38.80
C SER A 4 -53.51 6.36 39.10
N SER A 5 -52.55 5.54 39.53
CA SER A 5 -51.13 5.91 39.56
C SER A 5 -50.33 4.77 38.94
N SER A 6 -49.88 5.00 37.71
CA SER A 6 -48.98 4.14 36.95
C SER A 6 -47.56 4.55 37.29
N GLU A 7 -46.81 3.70 37.99
CA GLU A 7 -45.38 3.89 38.21
C GLU A 7 -44.64 3.30 37.00
N GLU A 8 -44.15 4.17 36.12
CA GLU A 8 -43.13 3.82 35.12
C GLU A 8 -41.80 3.56 35.83
N GLU A 9 -41.30 2.34 35.76
CA GLU A 9 -39.92 2.01 36.12
C GLU A 9 -38.93 2.72 35.17
N PRO A 10 -37.81 3.26 35.68
CA PRO A 10 -36.78 3.86 34.83
C PRO A 10 -36.03 2.76 34.06
N PRO A 11 -35.69 2.97 32.78
CA PRO A 11 -34.92 2.00 32.00
C PRO A 11 -33.52 1.80 32.58
N SER A 12 -33.07 0.55 32.58
CA SER A 12 -31.77 0.08 33.08
C SER A 12 -30.59 0.76 32.34
N PRO A 13 -29.41 0.88 33.00
CA PRO A 13 -28.27 1.62 32.44
C PRO A 13 -27.53 0.92 31.29
N GLU A 14 -27.96 -0.27 30.85
CA GLU A 14 -27.25 -1.07 29.84
C GLU A 14 -27.61 -0.71 28.38
N ASP A 15 -28.66 0.09 28.15
CA ASP A 15 -29.09 0.48 26.81
C ASP A 15 -28.41 1.75 26.25
N LYS A 16 -27.46 2.34 26.99
CA LYS A 16 -26.83 3.62 26.61
C LYS A 16 -25.58 3.51 25.73
N GLU A 17 -25.09 2.31 25.43
CA GLU A 17 -23.80 2.16 24.71
C GLU A 17 -23.94 1.99 23.18
N ASN A 18 -25.15 1.76 22.64
CA ASN A 18 -25.34 1.50 21.20
C ASN A 18 -25.99 2.61 20.39
N GLN A 19 -26.30 3.76 20.98
CA GLN A 19 -26.78 4.93 20.21
C GLN A 19 -25.62 5.86 19.91
N ALA A 20 -24.82 5.47 18.90
CA ALA A 20 -23.99 6.44 18.20
C ALA A 20 -24.90 7.61 17.76
N PRO A 21 -24.49 8.88 17.95
CA PRO A 21 -25.33 10.02 17.62
C PRO A 21 -25.72 9.95 16.15
N LYS A 22 -27.04 9.96 15.87
CA LYS A 22 -27.58 10.01 14.50
C LYS A 22 -26.89 11.13 13.75
N ARG A 23 -26.00 10.77 12.81
CA ARG A 23 -25.19 11.75 12.09
C ARG A 23 -26.12 12.52 11.15
N ALA A 24 -26.33 13.81 11.41
CA ALA A 24 -27.22 14.67 10.64
C ALA A 24 -26.68 15.05 9.23
N GLY A 25 -25.88 14.18 8.61
CA GLY A 25 -25.23 14.42 7.31
C GLY A 25 -25.22 13.17 6.44
N PRO A 26 -24.79 13.30 5.17
CA PRO A 26 -24.70 12.15 4.26
C PRO A 26 -23.79 11.08 4.87
N HIS A 27 -24.29 9.86 4.93
CA HIS A 27 -23.58 8.71 5.46
C HIS A 27 -23.69 7.52 4.50
N LEU A 28 -22.79 6.57 4.65
CA LEU A 28 -22.87 5.31 3.91
C LEU A 28 -24.03 4.48 4.44
N ARG A 29 -24.66 3.74 3.54
CA ARG A 29 -25.69 2.74 3.84
C ARG A 29 -25.24 1.43 3.22
N PHE A 30 -25.31 0.36 4.00
CA PHE A 30 -24.96 -0.98 3.56
C PHE A 30 -26.25 -1.77 3.41
N GLU A 31 -26.38 -2.49 2.30
CA GLU A 31 -27.49 -3.39 2.02
C GLU A 31 -26.93 -4.79 1.76
N ILE A 32 -27.54 -5.80 2.36
CA ILE A 32 -27.32 -7.21 2.01
C ILE A 32 -28.65 -7.76 1.54
N SER A 33 -28.72 -8.13 0.27
CA SER A 33 -29.88 -8.77 -0.32
C SER A 33 -29.52 -10.14 -0.87
N SER A 34 -30.52 -11.02 -0.91
CA SER A 34 -30.40 -12.36 -1.42
C SER A 34 -31.56 -12.63 -2.38
N GLU A 35 -31.32 -13.47 -3.38
CA GLU A 35 -32.28 -13.79 -4.46
C GLU A 35 -33.53 -14.50 -3.95
N ASP A 36 -33.47 -15.07 -2.74
CA ASP A 36 -34.59 -15.70 -2.03
C ASP A 36 -35.53 -14.70 -1.34
N GLY A 37 -35.28 -13.39 -1.48
CA GLY A 37 -36.14 -12.32 -0.98
C GLY A 37 -35.76 -11.76 0.39
N PHE A 38 -34.63 -12.18 0.96
CA PHE A 38 -34.07 -11.54 2.15
C PHE A 38 -33.39 -10.21 1.78
N SER A 39 -33.66 -9.14 2.53
CA SER A 39 -32.92 -7.88 2.46
C SER A 39 -32.76 -7.28 3.86
N VAL A 40 -31.58 -6.74 4.13
CA VAL A 40 -31.27 -5.98 5.35
C VAL A 40 -30.44 -4.76 5.00
N GLU A 41 -30.79 -3.64 5.62
CA GLU A 41 -30.13 -2.36 5.43
C GLU A 41 -29.63 -1.84 6.78
N ALA A 42 -28.41 -1.32 6.83
CA ALA A 42 -27.83 -0.76 8.03
C ALA A 42 -26.87 0.41 7.75
N GLU A 43 -26.60 1.20 8.78
CA GLU A 43 -25.63 2.31 8.74
C GLU A 43 -24.18 1.83 8.91
N SER A 44 -23.97 0.58 9.32
CA SER A 44 -22.66 -0.06 9.45
C SER A 44 -22.66 -1.46 8.84
N LEU A 45 -21.52 -1.86 8.29
CA LEU A 45 -21.33 -3.17 7.69
C LEU A 45 -21.47 -4.28 8.74
N GLU A 46 -20.90 -4.07 9.92
CA GLU A 46 -21.03 -4.96 11.07
C GLU A 46 -22.48 -5.09 11.53
N GLY A 47 -23.25 -4.01 11.50
CA GLY A 47 -24.68 -4.02 11.81
C GLY A 47 -25.48 -4.89 10.85
N ALA A 48 -25.30 -4.69 9.54
CA ALA A 48 -26.00 -5.49 8.52
C ALA A 48 -25.70 -6.99 8.67
N TRP A 49 -24.41 -7.34 8.84
CA TRP A 49 -24.00 -8.73 9.03
C TRP A 49 -24.48 -9.35 10.34
N ARG A 50 -24.55 -8.57 11.42
CA ARG A 50 -25.09 -9.04 12.70
C ARG A 50 -26.56 -9.44 12.55
N THR A 51 -27.37 -8.57 11.96
CA THR A 51 -28.80 -8.84 11.73
C THR A 51 -29.01 -10.05 10.82
N LEU A 52 -28.19 -10.20 9.76
CA LEU A 52 -28.22 -11.38 8.91
C LEU A 52 -27.90 -12.66 9.71
N ILE A 53 -26.83 -12.65 10.50
CA ILE A 53 -26.41 -13.81 11.30
C ILE A 53 -27.49 -14.17 12.33
N GLU A 54 -28.07 -13.19 13.01
CA GLU A 54 -29.18 -13.41 13.95
C GLU A 54 -30.37 -14.09 13.27
N LYS A 55 -30.78 -13.60 12.09
CA LYS A 55 -31.90 -14.18 11.32
C LYS A 55 -31.60 -15.61 10.86
N VAL A 56 -30.36 -15.88 10.43
CA VAL A 56 -29.93 -17.23 10.08
C VAL A 56 -29.94 -18.15 11.29
N GLN A 57 -29.45 -17.71 12.44
CA GLN A 57 -29.44 -18.51 13.67
C GLN A 57 -30.86 -18.75 14.20
N GLU A 58 -31.74 -17.76 14.12
CA GLU A 58 -33.16 -17.87 14.44
C GLU A 58 -33.82 -18.95 13.58
N ALA A 59 -33.64 -18.92 12.26
CA ALA A 59 -34.18 -19.94 11.35
C ALA A 59 -33.60 -21.34 11.64
N ARG A 60 -32.30 -21.44 11.94
CA ARG A 60 -31.66 -22.71 12.34
C ARG A 60 -32.20 -23.26 13.64
N GLY A 61 -32.50 -22.40 14.61
CA GLY A 61 -33.14 -22.76 15.87
C GLY A 61 -34.52 -23.38 15.64
N HIS A 62 -35.33 -22.75 14.79
CA HIS A 62 -36.63 -23.31 14.37
C HIS A 62 -36.50 -24.66 13.66
N ALA A 63 -35.46 -24.83 12.84
CA ALA A 63 -35.15 -26.09 12.15
C ALA A 63 -34.43 -27.14 13.02
N ARG A 64 -34.17 -26.85 14.31
CA ARG A 64 -33.42 -27.72 15.25
C ARG A 64 -32.02 -28.10 14.76
N LEU A 65 -31.39 -27.21 13.99
CA LEU A 65 -30.02 -27.39 13.52
C LEU A 65 -29.02 -26.88 14.57
N ARG A 66 -27.79 -27.39 14.51
CA ARG A 66 -26.71 -26.94 15.43
C ARG A 66 -26.42 -25.45 15.25
N HIS A 67 -26.17 -24.76 16.35
CA HIS A 67 -25.72 -23.37 16.31
C HIS A 67 -24.37 -23.26 15.59
N LEU A 68 -24.22 -22.27 14.70
CA LEU A 68 -22.94 -21.98 14.06
C LEU A 68 -22.14 -20.97 14.90
N SER A 69 -20.81 -21.08 14.90
CA SER A 69 -19.97 -20.02 15.44
C SER A 69 -19.52 -19.12 14.30
N PHE A 70 -19.73 -17.82 14.46
CA PHE A 70 -19.22 -16.78 13.55
C PHE A 70 -18.06 -15.99 14.20
N SER A 71 -17.43 -16.56 15.24
CA SER A 71 -16.31 -15.93 15.94
C SER A 71 -15.16 -15.61 14.98
N GLY A 72 -14.73 -14.35 14.94
CA GLY A 72 -13.63 -13.88 14.09
C GLY A 72 -14.02 -13.48 12.66
N MET A 73 -15.31 -13.55 12.30
CA MET A 73 -15.79 -13.06 11.01
C MET A 73 -16.11 -11.56 11.10
N SER A 74 -15.41 -10.74 10.32
CA SER A 74 -15.75 -9.32 10.18
C SER A 74 -16.61 -9.10 8.95
N GLY A 75 -17.56 -8.16 9.05
CA GLY A 75 -18.39 -7.79 7.92
C GLY A 75 -17.57 -7.31 6.72
N ALA A 76 -16.49 -6.56 6.99
CA ALA A 76 -15.53 -6.11 5.97
C ALA A 76 -14.83 -7.26 5.23
N ARG A 77 -14.51 -8.34 5.95
CA ARG A 77 -13.91 -9.54 5.34
C ARG A 77 -14.93 -10.32 4.53
N LEU A 78 -16.17 -10.44 5.02
CA LEU A 78 -17.26 -11.11 4.31
C LEU A 78 -17.67 -10.39 3.02
N LEU A 79 -17.68 -9.06 3.03
CA LEU A 79 -17.91 -8.24 1.85
C LEU A 79 -16.74 -8.30 0.85
N GLY A 80 -15.56 -8.74 1.29
CA GLY A 80 -14.36 -8.82 0.46
C GLY A 80 -13.60 -7.49 0.28
N ILE A 81 -14.07 -6.39 0.88
CA ILE A 81 -13.38 -5.09 0.80
C ILE A 81 -12.00 -5.08 1.46
N HIS A 82 -11.73 -6.03 2.36
CA HIS A 82 -10.41 -6.21 2.96
C HIS A 82 -9.43 -6.93 2.02
N HIS A 83 -9.88 -7.45 0.87
CA HIS A 83 -9.02 -8.13 -0.08
C HIS A 83 -8.04 -7.14 -0.73
N ASP A 84 -6.76 -7.48 -0.72
CA ASP A 84 -5.68 -6.62 -1.23
C ASP A 84 -5.91 -6.16 -2.66
N ALA A 85 -6.36 -7.04 -3.56
CA ALA A 85 -6.69 -6.66 -4.93
C ALA A 85 -7.86 -5.65 -5.02
N VAL A 86 -8.87 -5.75 -4.14
CA VAL A 86 -10.00 -4.81 -4.12
C VAL A 86 -9.52 -3.46 -3.61
N ILE A 87 -8.70 -3.44 -2.57
CA ILE A 87 -8.07 -2.22 -2.05
C ILE A 87 -7.19 -1.57 -3.12
N PHE A 88 -6.35 -2.37 -3.78
CA PHE A 88 -5.48 -1.92 -4.87
C PHE A 88 -6.27 -1.23 -5.98
N LEU A 89 -7.38 -1.82 -6.42
CA LEU A 89 -8.24 -1.22 -7.44
C LEU A 89 -9.00 0.00 -6.93
N ALA A 90 -9.51 -0.04 -5.69
CA ALA A 90 -10.25 1.06 -5.09
C ALA A 90 -9.39 2.33 -4.94
N GLU A 91 -8.11 2.17 -4.61
CA GLU A 91 -7.15 3.26 -4.50
C GLU A 91 -6.88 3.97 -5.85
N GLN A 92 -7.13 3.31 -6.98
CA GLN A 92 -6.95 3.90 -8.33
C GLN A 92 -8.17 4.70 -8.80
N LEU A 93 -9.29 4.64 -8.08
CA LEU A 93 -10.53 5.28 -8.52
C LEU A 93 -10.40 6.81 -8.54
N PRO A 94 -10.98 7.50 -9.54
CA PRO A 94 -10.98 8.96 -9.59
C PRO A 94 -11.61 9.57 -8.33
N GLY A 95 -10.84 10.38 -7.61
CA GLY A 95 -11.29 11.04 -6.39
C GLY A 95 -10.95 10.30 -5.10
N ALA A 96 -10.32 9.12 -5.17
CA ALA A 96 -9.76 8.44 -4.00
C ALA A 96 -8.79 9.37 -3.24
N GLN A 97 -8.08 10.23 -3.96
CA GLN A 97 -7.18 11.24 -3.39
C GLN A 97 -7.84 12.22 -2.42
N ARG A 98 -9.17 12.40 -2.49
CA ARG A 98 -9.92 13.26 -1.57
C ARG A 98 -10.14 12.61 -0.19
N CYS A 99 -9.85 11.32 -0.04
CA CYS A 99 -9.99 10.58 1.21
C CYS A 99 -8.82 10.88 2.16
N GLN A 100 -8.77 12.09 2.72
CA GLN A 100 -7.66 12.60 3.55
C GLN A 100 -7.37 11.77 4.81
N HIS A 101 -8.38 11.07 5.34
CA HIS A 101 -8.24 10.21 6.52
C HIS A 101 -7.89 8.76 6.19
N TYR A 102 -7.87 8.39 4.91
CA TYR A 102 -7.51 7.05 4.48
C TYR A 102 -6.00 6.95 4.22
N LYS A 103 -5.35 5.94 4.81
CA LYS A 103 -3.94 5.66 4.58
C LYS A 103 -3.80 4.69 3.40
N PHE A 104 -3.34 5.21 2.26
CA PHE A 104 -3.06 4.43 1.06
C PHE A 104 -1.96 3.39 1.32
N ARG A 105 -2.19 2.17 0.85
CA ARG A 105 -1.26 1.03 0.96
C ARG A 105 -0.46 0.83 -0.31
N TYR A 106 -1.08 0.99 -1.48
CA TYR A 106 -0.46 0.66 -2.77
C TYR A 106 -0.13 1.91 -3.58
N HIS A 107 -1.06 2.87 -3.64
CA HIS A 107 -0.91 4.10 -4.42
C HIS A 107 -0.69 5.27 -3.48
N GLN A 108 0.51 5.35 -2.90
CA GLN A 108 0.87 6.50 -2.08
C GLN A 108 0.67 7.78 -2.88
N GLN A 109 -0.02 8.75 -2.26
CA GLN A 109 -0.25 10.07 -2.85
C GLN A 109 1.08 10.81 -2.92
N GLY A 110 1.87 10.50 -3.95
CA GLY A 110 3.05 11.26 -4.32
C GLY A 110 2.62 12.57 -4.99
N GLU A 111 3.28 13.65 -4.62
CA GLU A 111 3.19 14.94 -5.30
C GLU A 111 3.48 14.72 -6.79
N GLY A 112 2.48 14.95 -7.65
CA GLY A 112 2.64 14.81 -9.09
C GLY A 112 2.26 13.45 -9.66
N GLN A 113 1.00 13.07 -9.56
CA GLN A 113 0.36 12.53 -10.77
C GLN A 113 0.32 13.68 -11.79
N GLU A 114 1.47 13.99 -12.38
CA GLU A 114 1.53 14.81 -13.57
C GLU A 114 0.68 14.07 -14.59
N GLU A 115 -0.37 14.73 -15.07
CA GLU A 115 -1.24 14.16 -16.08
C GLU A 115 -0.33 13.69 -17.22
N PRO A 116 -0.36 12.39 -17.59
CA PRO A 116 0.59 11.87 -18.56
C PRO A 116 0.49 12.72 -19.82
N PRO A 117 1.62 13.14 -20.41
CA PRO A 117 1.60 14.05 -21.54
C PRO A 117 0.75 13.45 -22.65
N LEU A 118 -0.20 14.25 -23.13
CA LEU A 118 -1.08 13.83 -24.21
C LEU A 118 -0.25 13.65 -25.48
N ASN A 119 -0.39 12.48 -26.10
CA ASN A 119 0.25 12.21 -27.38
C ASN A 119 -0.32 13.19 -28.42
N PRO A 120 0.51 13.93 -29.17
CA PRO A 120 0.05 14.86 -30.21
C PRO A 120 -0.93 14.23 -31.22
N HIS A 121 -0.76 12.94 -31.53
CA HIS A 121 -1.62 12.19 -32.44
C HIS A 121 -2.75 11.40 -31.74
N GLY A 122 -2.98 11.65 -30.44
CA GLY A 122 -4.04 11.04 -29.65
C GLY A 122 -3.76 9.62 -29.14
N ALA A 123 -2.71 8.95 -29.62
CA ALA A 123 -2.30 7.64 -29.12
C ALA A 123 -0.78 7.42 -29.25
N ALA A 124 -0.18 6.81 -28.23
CA ALA A 124 1.26 6.51 -28.23
C ALA A 124 1.70 5.63 -29.41
N ARG A 125 0.78 4.81 -29.96
CA ARG A 125 1.03 3.95 -31.13
C ARG A 125 1.10 4.71 -32.46
N ALA A 126 0.55 5.93 -32.51
CA ALA A 126 0.58 6.77 -33.70
C ALA A 126 1.84 7.65 -33.76
N GLU A 127 2.63 7.70 -32.68
CA GLU A 127 3.85 8.51 -32.63
C GLU A 127 4.99 7.85 -33.42
N VAL A 128 5.73 8.68 -34.17
CA VAL A 128 6.91 8.22 -34.91
C VAL A 128 8.07 8.04 -33.94
N TYR A 129 8.45 6.78 -33.72
CA TYR A 129 9.63 6.48 -32.90
C TYR A 129 10.91 6.80 -33.66
N LEU A 130 11.48 7.98 -33.41
CA LEU A 130 12.84 8.30 -33.82
C LEU A 130 13.82 7.59 -32.88
N ARG A 131 14.41 6.49 -33.35
CA ARG A 131 15.60 5.93 -32.70
C ARG A 131 16.69 6.99 -32.72
N LYS A 132 17.08 7.47 -31.55
CA LYS A 132 18.38 8.12 -31.39
C LYS A 132 19.42 7.05 -31.78
N CYS A 133 20.10 7.24 -32.90
CA CYS A 133 21.10 6.29 -33.38
C CYS A 133 22.38 6.44 -32.55
N THR A 134 22.29 6.16 -31.25
CA THR A 134 23.44 6.06 -30.35
C THR A 134 23.83 4.59 -30.31
N PHE A 135 24.65 4.17 -31.28
CA PHE A 135 25.30 2.86 -31.18
C PHE A 135 26.35 2.97 -30.07
N ASP A 136 25.92 2.69 -28.85
CA ASP A 136 26.78 2.64 -27.68
C ASP A 136 26.63 1.26 -27.04
N MET A 137 27.70 0.47 -27.14
CA MET A 137 27.78 -0.88 -26.60
C MET A 137 27.68 -0.91 -25.06
N PHE A 138 27.90 0.24 -24.40
CA PHE A 138 27.87 0.39 -22.95
C PHE A 138 26.66 1.17 -22.43
N ASN A 139 25.76 1.62 -23.30
CA ASN A 139 24.56 2.38 -22.91
C ASN A 139 23.67 1.60 -21.91
N PHE A 140 23.81 0.28 -21.88
CA PHE A 140 23.16 -0.57 -20.89
C PHE A 140 23.55 -0.23 -19.44
N LEU A 141 24.75 0.30 -19.19
CA LEU A 141 25.24 0.66 -17.86
C LEU A 141 24.50 1.88 -17.29
N ALA A 142 23.94 2.73 -18.15
CA ALA A 142 23.17 3.91 -17.76
C ALA A 142 21.69 3.61 -17.47
N SER A 143 21.25 2.36 -17.61
CA SER A 143 19.86 1.99 -17.31
C SER A 143 19.58 2.06 -15.81
N GLN A 144 18.59 2.87 -15.42
CA GLN A 144 18.10 2.96 -14.03
C GLN A 144 17.60 1.62 -13.46
N HIS A 145 17.34 0.64 -14.33
CA HIS A 145 16.81 -0.67 -13.96
C HIS A 145 17.89 -1.73 -13.76
N ARG A 146 19.17 -1.40 -14.00
CA ARG A 146 20.28 -2.29 -13.65
C ARG A 146 20.72 -2.00 -12.23
N VAL A 147 20.60 -2.99 -11.36
CA VAL A 147 21.23 -2.98 -10.05
C VAL A 147 22.61 -3.60 -10.21
N LEU A 148 23.66 -2.89 -9.77
CA LEU A 148 25.01 -3.43 -9.75
C LEU A 148 25.00 -4.71 -8.89
N PRO A 149 25.53 -5.85 -9.37
CA PRO A 149 25.69 -7.01 -8.52
C PRO A 149 26.42 -6.59 -7.26
N GLU A 150 25.90 -6.97 -6.08
CA GLU A 150 26.56 -6.69 -4.82
C GLU A 150 27.97 -7.27 -4.90
N GLY A 151 28.97 -6.39 -4.90
CA GLY A 151 30.35 -6.81 -4.84
C GLY A 151 30.49 -7.63 -3.57
N ALA A 152 30.93 -8.89 -3.70
CA ALA A 152 31.40 -9.62 -2.53
C ALA A 152 32.42 -8.72 -1.84
N ALA A 153 32.30 -8.55 -0.53
CA ALA A 153 33.33 -7.93 0.27
C ALA A 153 34.62 -8.75 0.06
N CYS A 154 35.42 -8.36 -0.93
CA CYS A 154 36.83 -8.68 -0.88
C CYS A 154 37.31 -7.98 0.38
N ASP A 155 37.89 -8.73 1.31
CA ASP A 155 38.59 -8.19 2.46
C ASP A 155 39.69 -7.23 1.96
N GLU A 156 39.33 -5.97 1.75
CA GLU A 156 40.26 -4.88 1.40
C GLU A 156 40.94 -4.32 2.67
N GLU A 157 40.63 -4.87 3.85
CA GLU A 157 41.14 -4.39 5.15
C GLU A 157 42.66 -4.53 5.32
N GLU A 158 43.34 -5.42 4.59
CA GLU A 158 44.79 -5.55 4.74
C GLU A 158 45.61 -4.45 4.05
N ASP A 159 44.97 -3.54 3.30
CA ASP A 159 45.70 -2.70 2.36
C ASP A 159 45.23 -1.24 2.33
N GLU A 160 44.73 -0.70 3.44
CA GLU A 160 44.43 0.74 3.54
C GLU A 160 45.73 1.57 3.61
N VAL A 161 46.34 1.85 2.45
CA VAL A 161 47.48 2.78 2.37
C VAL A 161 46.92 4.18 2.55
N GLN A 162 46.96 4.66 3.81
CA GLN A 162 46.56 6.01 4.22
C GLN A 162 46.91 7.07 3.17
N LEU A 163 45.90 7.56 2.46
CA LEU A 163 45.99 8.58 1.40
C LEU A 163 46.34 9.99 1.93
N ARG A 164 46.79 10.09 3.18
CA ARG A 164 47.16 11.35 3.87
C ARG A 164 48.67 11.54 3.99
N SER A 165 49.50 10.87 3.19
CA SER A 165 50.94 11.15 3.13
C SER A 165 51.30 12.01 1.91
N THR A 166 52.00 13.11 2.16
CA THR A 166 52.33 14.23 1.25
C THR A 166 53.07 13.87 -0.06
N ARG A 167 53.43 12.60 -0.32
CA ARG A 167 53.91 12.15 -1.65
C ARG A 167 53.46 10.72 -1.93
N ARG A 168 52.63 10.52 -2.96
CA ARG A 168 52.18 9.19 -3.41
C ARG A 168 53.39 8.36 -3.87
N ALA A 169 53.41 7.05 -3.63
CA ALA A 169 54.51 6.17 -4.07
C ALA A 169 54.72 6.21 -5.61
N THR A 170 53.65 6.45 -6.37
CA THR A 170 53.70 6.66 -7.83
C THR A 170 54.30 8.00 -8.25
N SER A 171 54.54 8.92 -7.31
CA SER A 171 55.13 10.26 -7.52
C SER A 171 56.53 10.43 -6.93
N LEU A 172 57.06 9.40 -6.24
CA LEU A 172 58.44 9.38 -5.76
C LEU A 172 59.41 9.09 -6.91
N GLU A 173 60.67 9.52 -6.76
CA GLU A 173 61.78 9.28 -7.68
C GLU A 173 62.30 7.84 -7.56
N LEU A 174 61.39 6.88 -7.67
CA LEU A 174 61.65 5.44 -7.60
C LEU A 174 61.67 4.83 -9.01
N PRO A 175 62.46 3.76 -9.25
CA PRO A 175 62.41 2.96 -10.46
C PRO A 175 60.99 2.60 -10.91
N MET A 176 60.73 2.67 -12.22
CA MET A 176 59.42 2.45 -12.83
C MET A 176 58.71 1.18 -12.34
N ALA A 177 59.44 0.07 -12.19
CA ALA A 177 58.88 -1.19 -11.74
C ALA A 177 58.21 -1.10 -10.34
N MET A 178 58.79 -0.33 -9.42
CA MET A 178 58.23 -0.14 -8.07
C MET A 178 57.01 0.79 -8.07
N ARG A 179 57.02 1.80 -8.94
CA ARG A 179 55.86 2.69 -9.15
C ARG A 179 54.70 1.92 -9.78
N PHE A 180 54.98 1.05 -10.76
CA PHE A 180 53.97 0.25 -11.45
C PHE A 180 53.24 -0.73 -10.52
N ARG A 181 53.95 -1.34 -9.55
CA ARG A 181 53.33 -2.22 -8.54
C ARG A 181 52.16 -1.55 -7.79
N HIS A 182 52.29 -0.25 -7.48
CA HIS A 182 51.28 0.51 -6.74
C HIS A 182 50.24 1.19 -7.65
N LEU A 183 50.49 1.21 -8.96
CA LEU A 183 49.66 1.93 -9.92
C LEU A 183 48.22 1.40 -9.95
N LYS A 184 48.03 0.06 -9.99
CA LYS A 184 46.70 -0.59 -9.99
C LYS A 184 45.83 -0.11 -8.83
N LYS A 185 46.42 0.02 -7.64
CA LYS A 185 45.73 0.44 -6.41
C LYS A 185 45.34 1.91 -6.47
N THR A 186 46.31 2.78 -6.74
CA THR A 186 46.04 4.23 -6.80
C THR A 186 45.16 4.66 -7.98
N SER A 187 45.12 3.86 -9.06
CA SER A 187 44.37 4.22 -10.27
C SER A 187 42.85 4.17 -10.09
N LYS A 188 42.34 3.25 -9.25
CA LYS A 188 40.89 3.12 -8.99
C LYS A 188 40.30 4.35 -8.31
N GLU A 189 41.09 5.03 -7.49
CA GLU A 189 40.66 6.17 -6.69
C GLU A 189 41.02 7.52 -7.34
N ALA A 190 42.07 7.53 -8.18
CA ALA A 190 42.59 8.76 -8.78
C ALA A 190 41.80 9.23 -10.00
N VAL A 191 41.00 8.35 -10.62
CA VAL A 191 40.17 8.67 -11.79
C VAL A 191 38.79 8.02 -11.64
N GLY A 192 37.75 8.83 -11.79
CA GLY A 192 36.37 8.36 -11.96
C GLY A 192 35.95 8.47 -13.43
N VAL A 193 34.88 7.75 -13.78
CA VAL A 193 34.14 7.93 -15.04
C VAL A 193 32.75 8.42 -14.68
#